data_AF-A0A969X2J6-F1
#
_entry.id   AF-A0A969X2J6-F1
#
_cell.length_a   1.000
_cell.length_b   1.000
_cell.length_c   1.000
_cell.angle_alpha   90.00
_cell.angle_beta   90.00
_cell.angle_gamma   90.00
#
_symmetry.space_group_name_H-M   'P 1'
#
loop_
_entity.id
_entity.type
_entity.pdbx_description
1 polymer ?
#
loop_
_entity_poly.entity_id
_entity_poly.type
_entity_poly.pdbx_seq_one_letter_code
_entity_poly.pdbx_strand_id
1 'polypeptide(L)' 'MNRIKLFLGILFVSSYFIGFSQSVGISENFITPYESSILEVRSANKGVLIPRVALTGISDQTTILSP' A
#
# COMPACT_ATOMS: atom_id res chain seq x y z
N MET A 1 22.83 19.08 -29.04
CA MET A 1 21.72 18.21 -28.58
C MET A 1 20.43 19.01 -28.61
N ASN A 2 19.37 18.52 -29.27
CA ASN A 2 18.12 19.27 -29.44
C ASN A 2 17.49 19.54 -28.06
N ARG A 3 17.07 20.78 -27.78
CA ARG A 3 16.52 21.19 -26.47
C ARG A 3 15.37 20.28 -26.00
N ILE A 4 14.57 19.75 -26.94
CA ILE A 4 13.51 18.78 -26.67
C ILE A 4 14.03 17.45 -26.09
N LYS A 5 15.17 16.95 -26.57
CA LYS A 5 15.77 15.68 -26.13
C LYS A 5 16.38 15.82 -24.73
N LEU A 6 16.94 16.99 -24.43
CA LEU A 6 17.44 17.31 -23.09
C LEU A 6 16.29 17.36 -22.07
N PHE A 7 15.18 18.01 -22.42
CA PHE A 7 14.00 18.09 -21.55
C PHE A 7 13.39 16.72 -21.26
N LEU A 8 13.23 15.87 -22.29
CA LEU A 8 12.71 14.50 -22.13
C LEU A 8 13.64 13.63 -21.27
N GLY A 9 14.96 13.79 -21.41
CA GLY A 9 15.93 13.09 -20.57
C GLY A 9 15.82 13.49 -19.09
N ILE A 10 15.65 14.78 -18.79
CA ILE A 10 15.46 15.28 -17.43
C ILE A 10 14.14 14.75 -16.84
N LEU A 11 13.06 14.78 -17.61
CA LEU A 11 11.76 14.27 -17.17
C LEU A 11 11.83 12.78 -16.80
N PHE A 12 12.46 11.96 -17.64
CA PHE A 12 12.63 10.52 -17.41
C PHE A 12 13.48 10.20 -16.16
N VAL A 13 14.56 10.96 -15.93
CA VAL A 13 15.37 10.81 -14.71
C VAL A 13 14.58 11.27 -13.48
N SER A 14 13.83 12.37 -13.57
CA SER A 14 13.05 12.89 -12.46
C SER A 14 11.95 11.91 -12.00
N SER A 15 11.27 11.21 -12.92
CA SER A 15 10.23 10.24 -12.58
C SER A 15 10.73 9.05 -11.77
N TYR A 16 12.02 8.70 -11.90
CA TYR A 16 12.62 7.60 -11.14
C TYR A 16 12.72 7.92 -9.63
N PHE A 17 12.83 9.20 -9.26
CA PHE A 17 12.95 9.64 -7.87
C PHE A 17 11.61 9.77 -7.13
N ILE A 18 10.47 9.74 -7.85
CA ILE A 18 9.13 9.99 -7.30
C ILE A 18 8.32 8.67 -7.18
N GLY A 19 8.89 7.55 -7.65
CA GLY A 19 8.20 6.26 -7.77
C GLY A 19 8.21 5.35 -6.55
N PHE A 20 8.34 5.87 -5.32
CA PHE A 20 8.24 5.01 -4.13
C PHE A 20 6.77 4.67 -3.86
N SER A 21 6.48 3.39 -3.63
CA SER A 21 5.16 2.94 -3.17
C SER A 21 4.80 3.66 -1.87
N GLN A 22 3.70 4.39 -1.87
CA GLN A 22 3.21 5.11 -0.70
C GLN A 22 2.45 4.15 0.23
N SER A 23 2.94 4.04 1.46
CA SER A 23 2.26 3.37 2.57
C SER A 23 0.85 3.95 2.78
N VAL A 24 -0.13 3.11 3.08
CA VAL A 24 -1.51 3.55 3.37
C VAL A 24 -1.65 3.82 4.86
N GLY A 25 -2.04 5.04 5.23
CA GLY A 25 -2.35 5.41 6.62
C GLY A 25 -3.85 5.57 6.82
N ILE A 26 -4.41 4.91 7.84
CA ILE A 26 -5.79 5.13 8.30
C ILE A 26 -5.76 5.58 9.76
N SER A 27 -6.14 6.82 10.02
CA SER A 27 -6.18 7.39 11.36
C SER A 27 -7.23 8.49 11.50
N GLU A 28 -7.56 8.82 12.75
CA GLU A 28 -8.46 9.91 13.11
C GLU A 28 -7.78 11.29 12.99
N ASN A 29 -6.44 11.32 12.98
CA ASN A 29 -5.62 12.52 12.82
C ASN A 29 -4.69 12.38 11.62
N PHE A 30 -4.11 13.50 11.16
CA PHE A 30 -3.07 13.46 10.14
C PHE A 30 -1.86 12.64 10.64
N ILE A 31 -1.45 11.65 9.85
CA ILE A 31 -0.26 10.84 10.12
C ILE A 31 0.58 10.71 8.84
N THR A 32 1.89 10.66 9.03
CA THR A 32 2.80 10.04 8.07
C THR A 32 2.98 8.61 8.54
N PRO A 33 2.58 7.59 7.76
CA PRO A 33 2.78 6.20 8.16
C PRO A 33 4.26 5.90 8.35
N TYR A 34 4.55 4.94 9.24
CA TYR A 34 5.91 4.51 9.52
C TYR A 34 6.56 3.90 8.28
N GLU A 35 7.84 4.19 8.07
CA GLU A 35 8.58 3.84 6.84
C GLU A 35 8.62 2.33 6.54
N SER A 36 8.55 1.48 7.56
CA SER A 36 8.50 0.02 7.40
C SER A 36 7.08 -0.55 7.31
N SER A 37 6.04 0.30 7.28
CA SER A 37 4.65 -0.13 7.23
C SER A 37 4.07 0.05 5.83
N ILE A 38 3.42 -0.99 5.30
CA ILE A 38 2.63 -0.89 4.06
C ILE A 38 1.23 -0.38 4.37
N LEU A 39 0.67 -0.76 5.53
CA LEU A 39 -0.60 -0.29 6.07
C LEU A 39 -0.42 0.04 7.55
N GLU A 40 -0.63 1.30 7.94
CA GLU A 40 -0.68 1.74 9.33
C GLU A 40 -2.10 2.13 9.72
N VAL A 41 -2.61 1.58 10.82
CA VAL A 41 -3.90 1.96 11.40
C VAL A 41 -3.70 2.46 12.82
N ARG A 42 -4.13 3.70 13.07
CA ARG A 42 -3.99 4.36 14.37
C ARG A 42 -5.33 4.93 14.82
N SER A 43 -5.98 4.21 15.73
CA SER A 43 -7.22 4.63 16.42
C SER A 43 -7.18 4.14 17.86
N ALA A 44 -7.82 4.88 18.78
CA ALA A 44 -7.84 4.54 20.19
C ALA A 44 -8.78 3.35 20.51
N ASN A 45 -9.83 3.15 19.72
CA ASN A 45 -10.89 2.18 20.02
C ASN A 45 -11.51 1.52 18.78
N LYS A 46 -10.88 1.66 17.60
CA LYS A 46 -11.30 1.00 16.36
C LYS A 46 -10.12 0.24 15.77
N GLY A 47 -10.41 -0.80 14.98
CA GLY A 47 -9.43 -1.60 14.27
C GLY A 47 -9.83 -1.85 12.83
N VAL A 48 -9.07 -2.70 12.14
CA VAL A 48 -9.40 -3.15 10.78
C VAL A 48 -10.20 -4.44 10.87
N LEU A 49 -11.36 -4.47 10.23
CA LEU A 49 -12.03 -5.73 9.96
C LEU A 49 -11.52 -6.30 8.63
N ILE A 50 -10.57 -7.23 8.70
CA ILE A 50 -10.14 -7.97 7.52
C ILE A 50 -11.26 -8.90 7.03
N PRO A 51 -11.31 -9.22 5.72
CA PRO A 51 -12.27 -10.18 5.19
C PRO A 51 -12.29 -11.47 6.03
N ARG A 52 -13.48 -11.88 6.47
CA ARG A 52 -13.67 -13.13 7.22
C ARG A 52 -14.21 -14.19 6.28
N VAL A 53 -13.49 -15.29 6.16
CA VAL A 53 -14.00 -16.51 5.55
C VAL A 53 -14.66 -17.33 6.67
N ALA A 54 -15.92 -17.70 6.49
CA ALA A 54 -16.62 -18.55 7.46
C ALA A 54 -16.11 -19.99 7.33
N LEU A 55 -15.18 -20.37 8.21
CA LEU A 55 -14.60 -21.71 8.20
C LEU A 55 -15.62 -22.73 8.74
N THR A 56 -15.80 -23.81 8.00
CA THR A 56 -16.65 -24.94 8.39
C THR A 56 -15.89 -26.00 9.20
N GLY A 57 -14.55 -25.93 9.25
CA GLY A 57 -13.67 -26.81 10.02
C GLY A 57 -12.18 -26.52 9.78
N ILE A 58 -11.29 -27.25 10.47
CA ILE A 58 -9.82 -27.05 10.38
C ILE A 58 -9.21 -27.50 9.03
N SER A 59 -9.97 -28.26 8.23
CA SER A 59 -9.55 -28.77 6.91
C SER A 59 -10.37 -28.16 5.78
N ASP A 60 -10.98 -27.00 6.01
CA ASP A 60 -11.85 -26.35 5.02
C ASP A 60 -11.04 -25.82 3.82
N GLN A 61 -11.07 -26.58 2.73
CA GLN A 61 -10.45 -26.24 1.45
C GLN A 61 -11.46 -25.66 0.44
N THR A 62 -12.76 -25.70 0.74
CA THR A 62 -13.81 -25.26 -0.20
C THR A 62 -14.11 -23.77 -0.06
N THR A 63 -14.03 -23.23 1.16
CA THR A 63 -14.12 -21.79 1.40
C THR A 63 -12.77 -21.09 1.26
N ILE A 64 -11.67 -21.84 1.33
CA ILE A 64 -10.28 -21.40 1.12
C ILE A 64 -9.69 -22.13 -0.10
N LEU A 65 -10.24 -21.90 -1.29
CA LEU A 65 -9.72 -22.50 -2.51
C LEU A 65 -8.32 -21.94 -2.80
N SER A 66 -7.30 -22.74 -2.51
CA SER A 66 -5.88 -22.49 -2.88
C SER A 66 -5.34 -21.13 -2.41
N PRO A 67 -4.84 -21.04 -1.15
CA PRO A 67 -4.19 -19.82 -0.64
C PRO A 67 -2.93 -19.42 -1.41
#